data_AF-K2P7V8-F1
#
_entry.id   AF-K2P7V8-F1
#
_cell.length_a   1.000
_cell.length_b   1.000
_cell.length_c   1.000
_cell.angle_alpha   90.00
_cell.angle_beta   90.00
_cell.angle_gamma   90.00
#
_symmetry.space_group_name_H-M   'P 1'
#
loop_
_entity.id
_entity.type
_entity.pdbx_description
1 polymer ?
#
loop_
_entity_poly.entity_id
_entity_poly.type
_entity_poly.pdbx_seq_one_letter_code
_entity_poly.pdbx_strand_id
1 'polypeptide(L)'
;MLKDIEKLVLGKSSSDLSLAEKKVLKRARERRTVSTNAGEDFLAHATFGQRLADGIARVGGSWGFIIGFMLFLAAWIVLNTVILVTNALDPYPFIFLNLILSMLAAVQAPIIMMSQNRQAERDRFMAAKDYEINLKAEIEVLALHHKIDEQVLKELRETREQIDALRHAVEGLSIQAPNSQN
;
A
#
# COMPACT_ATOMS: atom_id res chain seq x y z
N MET A 1 -15.46 17.22 -20.79
CA MET A 1 -14.19 16.67 -20.24
C MET A 1 -14.41 15.77 -19.03
N LEU A 2 -14.66 16.26 -17.80
CA LEU A 2 -14.82 15.38 -16.62
C LEU A 2 -15.99 14.38 -16.73
N LYS A 3 -17.12 14.82 -17.29
CA LYS A 3 -18.30 13.95 -17.55
C LYS A 3 -18.05 12.88 -18.62
N ASP A 4 -17.10 13.12 -19.53
CA ASP A 4 -16.81 12.20 -20.64
C ASP A 4 -15.85 11.09 -20.17
N ILE A 5 -14.89 11.44 -19.32
CA ILE A 5 -13.99 10.49 -18.64
C ILE A 5 -14.77 9.58 -17.69
N GLU A 6 -15.76 10.12 -16.98
CA GLU A 6 -16.64 9.37 -16.08
C GLU A 6 -17.46 8.30 -16.82
N LYS A 7 -17.91 8.59 -18.05
CA LYS A 7 -18.60 7.62 -18.92
C LYS A 7 -17.66 6.57 -19.52
N LEU A 8 -16.43 6.96 -19.86
CA LEU A 8 -15.49 6.10 -20.57
C LEU A 8 -14.80 5.07 -19.67
N VAL A 9 -14.48 5.44 -18.42
CA VAL A 9 -13.74 4.59 -17.48
C VAL A 9 -14.65 3.64 -16.69
N LEU A 10 -15.92 4.01 -16.42
CA LEU A 10 -16.82 3.23 -15.58
C LEU A 10 -17.87 2.41 -16.33
N GLY A 11 -18.10 2.65 -17.62
CA GLY A 11 -19.14 1.96 -18.41
C GLY A 11 -20.56 2.06 -17.84
N LYS A 12 -20.78 2.86 -16.77
CA LYS A 12 -22.02 3.00 -16.03
C LYS A 12 -22.32 4.47 -15.73
N SER A 13 -23.60 4.82 -15.87
CA SER A 13 -24.13 6.16 -15.63
C SER A 13 -23.92 6.61 -14.18
N SER A 14 -23.73 7.91 -13.96
CA SER A 14 -23.44 8.55 -12.65
C SER A 14 -24.47 8.23 -11.53
N SER A 15 -25.59 7.61 -11.89
CA SER A 15 -26.64 7.08 -11.00
C SER A 15 -26.33 5.71 -10.36
N ASP A 16 -25.36 4.95 -10.85
CA ASP A 16 -25.03 3.57 -10.42
C ASP A 16 -23.75 3.47 -9.56
N LEU A 17 -23.11 4.59 -9.24
CA LEU A 17 -21.85 4.55 -8.49
C LEU A 17 -22.05 4.11 -7.03
N SER A 18 -21.25 3.13 -6.62
CA SER A 18 -21.16 2.65 -5.24
C SER A 18 -20.68 3.77 -4.31
N LEU A 19 -21.04 3.69 -3.02
CA LEU A 19 -20.62 4.65 -2.00
C LEU A 19 -19.09 4.81 -1.94
N ALA A 20 -18.33 3.78 -2.29
CA ALA A 20 -16.88 3.82 -2.39
C ALA A 20 -16.40 4.77 -3.50
N GLU A 21 -17.01 4.72 -4.68
CA GLU A 21 -16.59 5.49 -5.85
C GLU A 21 -16.96 6.97 -5.71
N LYS A 22 -18.15 7.27 -5.14
CA LYS A 22 -18.52 8.64 -4.74
C LYS A 22 -17.54 9.23 -3.72
N LYS A 23 -17.00 8.41 -2.82
CA LYS A 23 -16.03 8.85 -1.79
C LYS A 23 -14.66 9.15 -2.42
N VAL A 24 -14.25 8.37 -3.42
CA VAL A 24 -13.02 8.61 -4.21
C VAL A 24 -13.14 9.89 -5.04
N LEU A 25 -14.27 10.09 -5.73
CA LEU A 25 -14.50 11.29 -6.56
C LEU A 25 -14.54 12.58 -5.71
N LYS A 26 -15.15 12.51 -4.52
CA LYS A 26 -15.16 13.63 -3.56
C LYS A 26 -13.75 13.97 -3.07
N ARG A 27 -12.92 12.95 -2.79
CA ARG A 27 -11.52 13.13 -2.35
C ARG A 27 -10.61 13.65 -3.46
N ALA A 28 -10.82 13.22 -4.70
CA ALA A 28 -10.10 13.74 -5.87
C ALA A 28 -10.37 15.24 -6.09
N ARG A 29 -11.61 15.70 -5.83
CA ARG A 29 -11.99 17.11 -5.94
C ARG A 29 -11.42 18.00 -4.84
N GLU A 30 -11.09 17.44 -3.68
CA GLU A 30 -10.61 18.20 -2.52
C GLU A 30 -9.10 18.49 -2.52
N ARG A 31 -8.32 18.02 -3.51
CA ARG A 31 -6.85 18.22 -3.59
C ARG A 31 -6.12 17.95 -2.26
N ARG A 32 -6.69 17.17 -1.34
CA ARG A 32 -5.94 16.70 -0.17
C ARG A 32 -4.94 15.71 -0.69
N THR A 33 -3.67 16.05 -0.51
CA THR A 33 -2.55 15.14 -0.69
C THR A 33 -2.87 13.85 0.09
N VAL A 34 -3.17 12.76 -0.62
CA VAL A 34 -3.37 11.42 -0.05
C VAL A 34 -2.08 10.89 0.62
N SER A 35 -1.00 11.68 0.58
CA SER A 35 0.34 11.32 1.03
C SER A 35 0.60 11.44 2.52
N THR A 36 -0.29 11.96 3.36
CA THR A 36 0.02 12.09 4.79
C THR A 36 -0.63 10.99 5.60
N ASN A 37 0.18 9.96 5.84
CA ASN A 37 0.10 9.01 6.96
C ASN A 37 -1.17 8.16 7.12
N ALA A 38 -1.45 7.33 6.11
CA ALA A 38 -2.31 6.14 6.24
C ALA A 38 -1.94 5.27 7.47
N GLY A 39 -0.65 5.22 7.83
CA GLY A 39 -0.18 4.53 9.04
C GLY A 39 -0.54 5.23 10.36
N GLU A 40 -0.59 6.56 10.40
CA GLU A 40 -0.95 7.29 11.64
C GLU A 40 -2.46 7.26 11.90
N ASP A 41 -3.30 7.29 10.87
CA ASP A 41 -4.75 7.11 11.01
C ASP A 41 -5.10 5.76 11.65
N PHE A 42 -4.38 4.69 11.29
CA PHE A 42 -4.58 3.36 11.88
C PHE A 42 -4.09 3.30 13.34
N LEU A 43 -2.96 3.95 13.65
CA LEU A 43 -2.40 4.01 15.01
C LEU A 43 -3.23 4.89 15.95
N ALA A 44 -3.86 5.95 15.43
CA ALA A 44 -4.71 6.87 16.21
C ALA A 44 -5.94 6.18 16.82
N HIS A 45 -6.37 5.06 16.25
CA HIS A 45 -7.51 4.26 16.75
C HIS A 45 -7.10 3.07 17.63
N ALA A 46 -5.81 2.89 17.94
CA ALA A 46 -5.34 1.76 18.74
C ALA A 46 -5.70 1.91 20.23
N THR A 47 -6.39 0.90 20.77
CA THR A 47 -6.75 0.84 22.20
C THR A 47 -5.53 0.54 23.09
N PHE A 48 -5.64 0.80 24.40
CA PHE A 48 -4.55 0.57 25.36
C PHE A 48 -4.07 -0.89 25.39
N GLY A 49 -5.01 -1.86 25.40
CA GLY A 49 -4.67 -3.28 25.38
C GLY A 49 -3.95 -3.72 24.11
N GLN A 50 -4.34 -3.14 22.97
CA GLN A 50 -3.65 -3.33 21.70
C GLN A 50 -2.21 -2.79 21.76
N ARG A 51 -1.98 -1.60 22.32
CA ARG A 51 -0.61 -1.04 22.47
C ARG A 51 0.28 -1.93 23.36
N LEU A 52 -0.27 -2.44 24.46
CA LEU A 52 0.44 -3.37 25.34
C LEU A 52 0.80 -4.69 24.64
N ALA A 53 -0.16 -5.29 23.91
CA ALA A 53 0.07 -6.53 23.18
C ALA A 53 1.17 -6.39 22.11
N ASP A 54 1.23 -5.25 21.40
CA ASP A 54 2.32 -5.00 20.43
C ASP A 54 3.67 -4.80 21.10
N GLY A 55 3.69 -4.16 22.27
CA GLY A 55 4.90 -4.04 23.08
C GLY A 55 5.42 -5.40 23.51
N ILE A 56 4.53 -6.25 24.05
CA ILE A 56 4.86 -7.60 24.49
C ILE A 56 5.31 -8.48 23.31
N ALA A 57 4.62 -8.44 22.17
CA ALA A 57 5.00 -9.20 20.99
C ALA A 57 6.38 -8.78 20.44
N ARG A 58 6.70 -7.49 20.47
CA ARG A 58 7.99 -6.96 20.01
C ARG A 58 9.14 -7.35 20.95
N VAL A 59 8.91 -7.33 22.26
CA VAL A 59 9.92 -7.73 23.26
C VAL A 59 10.10 -9.24 23.28
N GLY A 60 9.00 -10.01 23.24
CA GLY A 60 9.02 -11.46 23.23
C GLY A 60 9.60 -12.08 21.94
N GLY A 61 9.55 -11.36 20.82
CA GLY A 61 10.13 -11.78 19.53
C GLY A 61 11.61 -11.43 19.34
N SER A 62 12.27 -10.80 20.33
CA SER A 62 13.68 -10.42 20.21
C SER A 62 14.62 -11.57 20.52
N TRP A 63 15.67 -11.74 19.71
CA TRP A 63 16.75 -12.70 19.96
C TRP A 63 17.41 -12.54 21.33
N GLY A 64 17.54 -11.31 21.82
CA GLY A 64 18.09 -11.04 23.15
C GLY A 64 17.21 -11.56 24.29
N PHE A 65 15.88 -11.47 24.14
CA PHE A 65 14.94 -12.00 25.13
C PHE A 65 15.01 -13.53 25.21
N ILE A 66 15.09 -14.21 24.06
CA ILE A 66 15.21 -15.68 23.99
C ILE A 66 16.48 -16.14 24.71
N ILE A 67 17.62 -15.51 24.44
CA ILE A 67 18.90 -15.86 25.08
C ILE A 67 18.85 -15.61 26.60
N GLY A 68 18.35 -14.44 27.03
CA GLY A 68 18.20 -14.13 28.46
C GLY A 68 17.26 -15.10 29.18
N PHE A 69 16.16 -15.49 28.54
CA PHE A 69 15.21 -16.46 29.08
C PHE A 69 15.84 -17.85 29.23
N MET A 70 16.61 -18.31 28.24
CA MET A 70 17.34 -19.57 28.30
C MET A 70 18.39 -19.57 29.43
N LEU A 71 19.12 -18.46 29.61
CA LEU A 71 20.08 -18.31 30.70
C LEU A 71 19.38 -18.32 32.07
N PHE A 72 18.23 -17.66 32.20
CA PHE A 72 17.42 -17.69 33.41
C PHE A 72 16.95 -19.11 33.76
N LEU A 73 16.45 -19.87 32.77
CA LEU A 73 16.05 -21.26 32.97
C LEU A 73 17.23 -22.13 33.41
N ALA A 74 18.38 -22.01 32.76
CA ALA A 74 19.60 -22.73 33.14
C ALA A 74 20.04 -22.37 34.57
N ALA A 75 20.03 -21.09 34.93
CA ALA A 75 20.37 -20.62 36.27
C ALA A 75 19.39 -21.17 37.33
N TRP A 76 18.09 -21.20 37.03
CA TRP A 76 17.06 -21.75 37.93
C TRP A 76 17.27 -23.24 38.21
N ILE A 77 17.57 -24.01 37.15
CA ILE A 77 17.86 -25.45 37.24
C ILE A 77 19.13 -25.67 38.06
N VAL A 78 20.21 -24.93 37.79
CA VAL A 78 21.49 -25.04 38.53
C VAL A 78 21.30 -24.67 40.01
N LEU A 79 20.57 -23.58 40.30
CA LEU A 79 20.31 -23.15 41.68
C LEU A 79 19.55 -24.22 42.47
N ASN A 80 18.47 -24.78 41.91
CA ASN A 80 17.67 -25.79 42.60
C ASN A 80 18.35 -27.16 42.69
N THR A 81 19.16 -27.54 41.69
CA THR A 81 19.79 -28.87 41.63
C THR A 81 21.13 -28.95 42.35
N VAL A 82 21.93 -27.88 42.30
CA VAL A 82 23.32 -27.90 42.81
C VAL A 82 23.47 -27.15 44.13
N ILE A 83 22.78 -26.02 44.28
CA ILE A 83 22.99 -25.12 45.43
C ILE A 83 22.00 -25.42 46.55
N LEU A 84 20.76 -25.78 46.21
CA LEU A 84 19.67 -26.03 47.16
C LEU A 84 19.37 -27.53 47.37
N VAL A 85 20.36 -28.41 47.25
CA VAL A 85 20.20 -29.89 47.30
C VAL A 85 19.36 -30.38 48.50
N THR A 86 19.48 -29.76 49.68
CA THR A 86 18.78 -30.14 50.91
C THR A 86 17.49 -29.36 51.20
N ASN A 87 17.25 -28.23 50.54
CA ASN A 87 16.07 -27.37 50.72
C ASN A 87 15.57 -26.87 49.35
N ALA A 88 15.48 -27.77 48.37
CA ALA A 88 15.10 -27.40 47.01
C ALA A 88 13.65 -26.91 47.00
N LEU A 89 13.45 -25.67 46.55
CA LEU A 89 12.12 -25.09 46.37
C LEU A 89 11.37 -25.76 45.20
N ASP A 90 12.10 -26.21 44.18
CA ASP A 90 11.56 -26.95 43.03
C ASP A 90 12.48 -28.15 42.68
N PRO A 91 12.37 -29.29 43.40
CA PRO A 91 13.15 -30.49 43.11
C PRO A 91 12.82 -31.07 41.73
N TYR A 92 13.76 -31.80 41.13
CA TYR A 92 13.49 -32.59 39.93
C TYR A 92 12.25 -33.48 40.15
N PRO A 93 11.18 -33.38 39.35
CA PRO A 93 11.12 -32.97 37.93
C PRO A 93 10.66 -31.52 37.61
N PHE A 94 10.86 -30.54 38.51
CA PHE A 94 10.59 -29.10 38.32
C PHE A 94 9.12 -28.74 38.03
N ILE A 95 8.20 -29.14 38.90
CA ILE A 95 6.76 -28.94 38.74
C ILE A 95 6.39 -27.45 38.74
N PHE A 96 7.05 -26.65 39.59
CA PHE A 96 6.73 -25.22 39.69
C PHE A 96 7.16 -24.47 38.43
N LEU A 97 8.37 -24.74 37.93
CA LEU A 97 8.83 -24.19 36.66
C LEU A 97 7.91 -24.58 35.51
N ASN A 98 7.50 -25.85 35.44
CA ASN A 98 6.59 -26.33 34.41
C ASN A 98 5.23 -25.62 34.45
N LEU A 99 4.68 -25.39 35.65
CA LEU A 99 3.43 -24.66 35.85
C LEU A 99 3.53 -23.23 35.31
N ILE A 100 4.59 -22.51 35.67
CA ILE A 100 4.82 -21.13 35.22
C ILE A 100 4.97 -21.08 33.69
N LEU A 101 5.76 -21.98 33.12
CA LEU A 101 5.97 -22.05 31.66
C LEU A 101 4.65 -22.34 30.92
N SER A 102 3.83 -23.24 31.45
CA SER A 102 2.52 -23.58 30.88
C SER A 102 1.56 -22.38 30.91
N MET A 103 1.51 -21.66 32.03
CA MET A 103 0.71 -20.43 32.15
C MET A 103 1.22 -19.33 31.20
N LEU A 104 2.54 -19.16 31.10
CA LEU A 104 3.16 -18.19 30.21
C LEU A 104 2.80 -18.49 28.75
N ALA A 105 2.92 -19.75 28.32
CA ALA A 105 2.56 -20.17 26.97
C ALA A 105 1.06 -19.97 26.67
N ALA A 106 0.19 -20.30 27.62
CA ALA A 106 -1.26 -20.13 27.48
C ALA A 106 -1.67 -18.67 27.27
N VAL A 107 -1.00 -17.71 27.94
CA VAL A 107 -1.23 -16.28 27.75
C VAL A 107 -0.55 -15.75 26.48
N GLN A 108 0.59 -16.32 26.07
CA GLN A 108 1.30 -15.90 24.86
C GLN A 108 0.52 -16.16 23.58
N ALA A 109 -0.11 -17.33 23.42
CA ALA A 109 -0.85 -17.69 22.21
C ALA A 109 -1.91 -16.64 21.78
N PRO A 110 -2.83 -16.18 22.65
CA PRO A 110 -3.81 -15.16 22.28
C PRO A 110 -3.18 -13.77 22.05
N ILE A 111 -2.11 -13.41 22.77
CA ILE A 111 -1.39 -12.14 22.53
C ILE A 111 -0.76 -12.15 21.13
N ILE A 112 -0.12 -13.25 20.75
CA ILE A 112 0.45 -13.45 19.41
C ILE A 112 -0.68 -13.38 18.37
N MET A 113 -1.80 -14.08 18.60
CA MET A 113 -2.95 -14.07 17.68
C MET A 113 -3.56 -12.66 17.54
N MET A 114 -3.65 -11.89 18.63
CA MET A 114 -4.12 -10.50 18.59
C MET A 114 -3.16 -9.59 17.81
N SER A 115 -1.84 -9.76 18.00
CA SER A 115 -0.84 -9.02 17.23
C SER A 115 -0.89 -9.39 15.75
N GLN A 116 -1.03 -10.67 15.42
CA GLN A 116 -1.18 -11.16 14.05
C GLN A 116 -2.46 -10.64 13.39
N ASN A 117 -3.61 -10.69 14.06
CA ASN A 117 -4.88 -10.17 13.51
C ASN A 117 -4.77 -8.68 13.18
N ARG A 118 -4.10 -7.91 14.05
CA ARG A 118 -3.85 -6.48 13.80
C ARG A 118 -2.86 -6.23 12.67
N GLN A 119 -1.80 -7.04 12.55
CA GLN A 119 -0.90 -6.94 11.41
C GLN A 119 -1.65 -7.22 10.11
N ALA A 120 -2.49 -8.26 10.07
CA ALA A 120 -3.33 -8.56 8.91
C ALA A 120 -4.32 -7.44 8.56
N GLU A 121 -4.95 -6.80 9.55
CA GLU A 121 -5.82 -5.64 9.33
C GLU A 121 -5.06 -4.46 8.73
N ARG A 122 -3.87 -4.14 9.27
CA ARG A 122 -3.01 -3.08 8.73
C ARG A 122 -2.58 -3.39 7.30
N ASP A 123 -2.17 -4.62 7.03
CA ASP A 123 -1.69 -5.03 5.70
C ASP A 123 -2.84 -4.99 4.68
N ARG A 124 -4.07 -5.38 5.07
CA ARG A 124 -5.28 -5.21 4.23
C ARG A 124 -5.58 -3.74 3.94
N PHE A 125 -5.45 -2.87 4.94
CA PHE A 125 -5.67 -1.43 4.76
C PHE A 125 -4.64 -0.81 3.81
N MET A 126 -3.36 -1.16 3.96
CA MET A 126 -2.31 -0.70 3.06
C MET A 126 -2.52 -1.21 1.63
N ALA A 127 -2.86 -2.49 1.45
CA ALA A 127 -3.17 -3.03 0.12
C ALA A 127 -4.35 -2.32 -0.55
N ALA A 128 -5.39 -1.97 0.19
CA ALA A 128 -6.52 -1.20 -0.33
C ALA A 128 -6.10 0.22 -0.76
N LYS A 129 -5.15 0.84 -0.03
CA LYS A 129 -4.60 2.15 -0.38
C LYS A 129 -3.69 2.11 -1.59
N ASP A 130 -2.84 1.12 -1.69
CA ASP A 130 -1.99 0.91 -2.86
C ASP A 130 -2.84 0.69 -4.12
N TYR A 131 -3.94 -0.05 -4.00
CA TYR A 131 -4.91 -0.22 -5.09
C TYR A 131 -5.54 1.12 -5.51
N GLU A 132 -5.98 1.96 -4.56
CA GLU A 132 -6.55 3.28 -4.84
C GLU A 132 -5.54 4.20 -5.58
N ILE A 133 -4.28 4.16 -5.17
CA ILE A 133 -3.19 4.93 -5.81
C ILE A 133 -2.92 4.40 -7.22
N ASN A 134 -2.83 3.09 -7.39
CA ASN A 134 -2.57 2.47 -8.70
C ASN A 134 -3.68 2.79 -9.71
N LEU A 135 -4.95 2.68 -9.29
CA LEU A 135 -6.08 3.04 -10.14
C LEU A 135 -6.05 4.53 -10.53
N LYS A 136 -5.69 5.42 -9.60
CA LYS A 136 -5.55 6.85 -9.89
C LYS A 136 -4.43 7.12 -10.91
N ALA A 137 -3.30 6.44 -10.76
CA ALA A 137 -2.18 6.54 -11.69
C ALA A 137 -2.57 6.05 -13.09
N GLU A 138 -3.29 4.92 -13.19
CA GLU A 138 -3.81 4.40 -14.46
C GLU A 138 -4.73 5.40 -15.17
N ILE A 139 -5.66 6.01 -14.43
CA ILE A 139 -6.55 7.05 -14.98
C ILE A 139 -5.77 8.28 -15.46
N GLU A 140 -4.77 8.73 -14.70
CA GLU A 140 -3.92 9.86 -15.11
C GLU A 140 -3.10 9.55 -16.37
N VAL A 141 -2.58 8.33 -16.51
CA VAL A 141 -1.87 7.87 -17.71
C VAL A 141 -2.81 7.84 -18.92
N LEU A 142 -4.01 7.28 -18.78
CA LEU A 142 -5.01 7.26 -19.87
C LEU A 142 -5.41 8.67 -20.31
N ALA A 143 -5.63 9.57 -19.35
CA ALA A 143 -5.95 10.96 -19.65
C ALA A 143 -4.79 11.68 -20.37
N LEU A 144 -3.55 11.39 -20.00
CA LEU A 144 -2.37 11.92 -20.67
C LEU A 144 -2.24 11.36 -22.09
N HIS A 145 -2.47 10.06 -22.28
CA HIS A 145 -2.42 9.40 -23.59
C HIS A 145 -3.43 10.02 -24.56
N HIS A 146 -4.68 10.18 -24.12
CA HIS A 146 -5.72 10.83 -24.93
C HIS A 146 -5.35 12.26 -25.33
N LYS A 147 -4.76 13.03 -24.41
CA LYS A 147 -4.30 14.39 -24.69
C LYS A 147 -3.16 14.40 -25.73
N ILE A 148 -2.24 13.45 -25.64
CA ILE A 148 -1.16 13.29 -26.61
C ILE A 148 -1.75 12.94 -27.99
N ASP A 149 -2.68 12.00 -28.06
CA ASP A 149 -3.34 11.61 -29.32
C ASP A 149 -4.04 12.79 -29.97
N GLU A 150 -4.78 13.60 -29.19
CA GLU A 150 -5.41 14.84 -29.69
C GLU A 150 -4.37 15.82 -30.28
N GLN A 151 -3.24 16.01 -29.60
CA GLN A 151 -2.17 16.89 -30.08
C GLN A 151 -1.49 16.34 -31.34
N VAL A 152 -1.17 15.04 -31.36
CA VAL A 152 -0.55 14.38 -32.52
C VAL A 152 -1.48 14.44 -33.73
N LEU A 153 -2.79 14.20 -33.55
CA LEU A 153 -3.76 14.31 -34.64
C LEU A 153 -3.87 15.75 -35.17
N LYS A 154 -3.73 16.76 -34.30
CA LYS A 154 -3.71 18.17 -34.72
C LYS A 154 -2.48 18.50 -35.56
N GLU A 155 -1.29 18.15 -35.07
CA GLU A 155 -0.02 18.37 -35.78
C GLU A 155 0.01 17.63 -37.13
N LEU A 156 -0.54 16.42 -37.20
CA LEU A 156 -0.66 15.66 -38.45
C LEU A 156 -1.57 16.35 -39.47
N ARG A 157 -2.68 16.95 -39.02
CA ARG A 157 -3.57 17.73 -39.91
C ARG A 157 -2.87 18.97 -40.43
N GLU A 158 -2.22 19.74 -39.56
CA GLU A 158 -1.49 20.95 -39.93
C GLU A 158 -0.35 20.63 -40.92
N THR A 159 0.41 19.56 -40.65
CA THR A 159 1.48 19.10 -41.56
C THR A 159 0.91 18.69 -42.92
N ARG A 160 -0.25 18.01 -42.94
CA ARG A 160 -0.89 17.59 -44.19
C ARG A 160 -1.38 18.79 -45.01
N GLU A 161 -1.99 19.78 -44.36
CA GLU A 161 -2.40 21.03 -45.01
C GLU A 161 -1.21 21.79 -45.60
N GLN A 162 -0.08 21.84 -44.89
CA GLN A 162 1.16 22.45 -45.41
C GLN A 162 1.69 21.71 -46.64
N ILE A 163 1.66 20.37 -46.65
CA ILE A 163 2.07 19.56 -47.80
C ILE A 163 1.15 19.82 -49.01
N ASP A 164 -0.17 19.86 -48.79
CA ASP A 164 -1.14 20.10 -49.87
C ASP A 164 -0.99 21.53 -50.43
N ALA A 165 -0.78 22.52 -49.57
CA ALA A 165 -0.50 23.91 -49.98
C ALA A 165 0.81 24.01 -50.79
N LEU A 166 1.88 23.35 -50.35
CA LEU A 166 3.15 23.31 -51.07
C LEU A 166 2.99 22.63 -52.43
N ARG A 167 2.23 21.53 -52.50
CA ARG A 167 1.94 20.83 -53.74
C ARG A 167 1.22 21.74 -54.74
N HIS A 168 0.19 22.46 -54.31
CA HIS A 168 -0.53 23.39 -55.18
C HIS A 168 0.35 24.56 -55.65
N ALA A 169 1.22 25.09 -54.80
CA ALA A 169 2.17 26.13 -55.18
C ALA A 169 3.17 25.64 -56.25
N VAL A 170 3.68 24.42 -56.11
CA VAL A 170 4.58 23.79 -57.10
C VAL A 170 3.86 23.53 -58.43
N GLU A 171 2.62 23.02 -58.41
CA GLU A 171 1.81 22.83 -59.61
C GLU A 171 1.50 24.18 -60.30
N GLY A 172 1.23 25.25 -59.55
CA GLY A 172 1.05 26.60 -60.09
C GLY A 172 2.31 27.14 -60.78
N LEU A 173 3.49 26.93 -60.18
CA LEU A 173 4.78 27.33 -60.75
C LEU A 173 5.14 26.53 -62.01
N SER A 174 4.76 25.25 -62.11
CA SER A 174 5.02 24.43 -63.30
C SER A 174 4.13 24.83 -64.48
N ILE A 175 2.89 25.24 -64.21
CA ILE A 175 1.96 25.75 -65.24
C ILE A 175 2.38 27.14 -65.74
N GLN A 176 3.02 27.94 -64.89
CA GLN A 176 3.51 29.28 -65.22
C GLN A 176 4.91 29.30 -65.86
N ALA A 177 5.44 28.14 -66.24
CA ALA A 177 6.61 28.02 -67.11
C ALA A 177 6.23 27.79 -68.59
N PRO A 178 5.58 28.72 -69.32
CA PRO A 178 5.54 28.63 -70.77
C PRO A 178 6.75 29.37 -71.38
N ASN A 179 7.52 28.61 -72.17
CA ASN A 179 7.85 29.05 -73.52
C ASN A 179 8.82 30.25 -73.66
N SER A 180 9.99 30.20 -73.00
CA SER A 180 11.06 31.20 -73.17
C SER A 180 12.32 30.68 -73.86
N GLN A 181 12.23 29.77 -74.85
CA GLN A 181 13.24 29.46 -75.89
C GLN A 181 12.43 28.82 -77.04
N ASN A 182 12.01 29.49 -78.11
CA ASN A 182 12.81 29.94 -79.25
C ASN A 182 13.98 29.02 -79.60
#